data_AF-A0A349D131-F1
#
_entry.id   AF-A0A349D131-F1
#
_cell.length_a   1.000
_cell.length_b   1.000
_cell.length_c   1.000
_cell.angle_alpha   90.00
_cell.angle_beta   90.00
_cell.angle_gamma   90.00
#
_symmetry.space_group_name_H-M   'P 1'
#
loop_
_entity.id
_entity.type
_entity.pdbx_description
1 polymer ?
#
loop_
_entity_poly.entity_id
_entity_poly.type
_entity_poly.pdbx_seq_one_letter_code
_entity_poly.pdbx_strand_id
1 'polypeptide(L)'
;MHQAPISTFREKPRTALAWWAMGLGLGTLLLGGPTLGIFAAVVSPALDRTFGGNVAGIVGFCLAAAALILPVCALVAGILALRKGERSWVLWVGFVPAILACAFWAFMIVGEFLFPH
;
A
#
# COMPACT_ATOMS: atom_id res chain seq x y z
N MET A 1 18.32 -5.76 -24.73
CA MET A 1 18.71 -7.11 -24.28
C MET A 1 17.51 -7.73 -23.55
N HIS A 2 16.79 -8.66 -24.17
CA HIS A 2 15.69 -9.37 -23.50
C HIS A 2 16.28 -10.41 -22.55
N GLN A 3 16.26 -10.13 -21.25
CA GLN A 3 16.57 -11.14 -20.23
C GLN A 3 15.47 -12.21 -20.27
N ALA A 4 15.87 -13.49 -20.28
CA ALA A 4 14.92 -14.59 -20.17
C ALA A 4 14.17 -14.49 -18.83
N PRO A 5 12.84 -14.73 -18.80
CA PRO A 5 12.07 -14.66 -17.57
C PRO A 5 12.56 -15.71 -16.57
N ILE A 6 12.91 -15.28 -15.35
CA ILE A 6 13.38 -16.16 -14.26
C ILE A 6 12.26 -17.08 -13.77
N SER A 7 11.03 -16.57 -13.78
CA SER A 7 9.84 -17.32 -13.40
C SER A 7 8.68 -16.95 -14.31
N THR A 8 7.82 -17.92 -14.58
CA THR A 8 6.54 -17.70 -15.26
C THR A 8 5.39 -17.58 -14.26
N PHE A 9 4.22 -17.12 -14.74
CA PHE A 9 3.05 -16.80 -13.92
C PHE A 9 2.57 -17.97 -13.04
N ARG A 10 2.65 -19.20 -13.54
CA ARG A 10 2.23 -20.42 -12.82
C ARG A 10 3.25 -20.92 -11.80
N GLU A 11 4.47 -20.38 -11.80
CA GLU A 11 5.54 -20.85 -10.93
C GLU A 11 5.55 -20.11 -9.60
N LYS A 12 6.01 -20.81 -8.55
CA LYS A 12 6.24 -20.18 -7.25
C LYS A 12 7.36 -19.14 -7.37
N PRO A 13 7.28 -18.03 -6.62
CA PRO A 13 8.34 -17.04 -6.59
C PRO A 13 9.67 -17.67 -6.19
N ARG A 14 10.71 -17.42 -6.98
CA ARG A 14 12.09 -17.86 -6.71
C ARG A 14 12.88 -16.80 -5.95
N THR A 15 12.44 -15.54 -5.98
CA THR A 15 13.10 -14.46 -5.24
C THR A 15 12.33 -14.04 -4.00
N ALA A 16 13.06 -13.72 -2.93
CA ALA A 16 12.50 -13.14 -1.71
C ALA A 16 11.79 -11.81 -1.96
N LEU A 17 12.19 -11.06 -3.00
CA LEU A 17 11.57 -9.80 -3.39
C LEU A 17 10.09 -9.95 -3.79
N ALA A 18 9.72 -11.04 -4.46
CA ALA A 18 8.32 -11.29 -4.81
C ALA A 18 7.46 -11.60 -3.57
N TRP A 19 8.02 -12.26 -2.56
CA TRP A 19 7.37 -12.46 -1.26
C TRP A 19 7.21 -11.15 -0.48
N TRP A 20 8.22 -10.29 -0.49
CA TRP A 20 8.12 -8.94 0.09
C TRP A 20 7.10 -8.08 -0.64
N ALA A 21 7.05 -8.12 -1.98
CA ALA A 21 6.04 -7.42 -2.75
C ALA A 21 4.63 -7.91 -2.39
N MET A 22 4.43 -9.22 -2.21
CA MET A 22 3.16 -9.78 -1.74
C MET A 22 2.81 -9.32 -0.32
N GLY A 23 3.75 -9.42 0.62
CA GLY A 23 3.53 -9.03 2.02
C GLY A 23 3.23 -7.55 2.16
N LEU A 24 3.98 -6.69 1.45
CA LEU A 24 3.75 -5.25 1.44
C LEU A 24 2.42 -4.91 0.75
N GLY A 25 2.11 -5.54 -0.39
CA GLY A 25 0.84 -5.34 -1.09
C GLY A 25 -0.39 -5.80 -0.29
N LEU A 26 -0.33 -6.95 0.38
CA LEU A 26 -1.37 -7.37 1.32
C LEU A 26 -1.47 -6.41 2.52
N GLY A 27 -0.32 -5.97 3.02
CA GLY A 27 -0.23 -4.94 4.04
C GLY A 27 -0.98 -3.66 3.63
N THR A 28 -0.85 -3.22 2.38
CA THR A 28 -1.59 -2.04 1.88
C THR A 28 -3.08 -2.26 1.82
N LEU A 29 -3.53 -3.46 1.46
CA LEU A 29 -4.95 -3.78 1.38
C LEU A 29 -5.59 -3.79 2.78
N LEU A 30 -4.85 -4.29 3.76
CA LEU A 30 -5.29 -4.36 5.15
C LEU A 30 -5.21 -2.97 5.83
N LEU A 31 -4.04 -2.31 5.79
CA LEU A 31 -3.78 -1.03 6.46
C LEU A 31 -4.38 0.20 5.76
N GLY A 32 -4.66 0.11 4.45
CA GLY A 32 -5.22 1.20 3.67
C GLY A 32 -6.69 1.45 3.99
N GLY A 33 -7.58 0.99 3.11
CA GLY A 33 -9.01 1.33 3.18
C GLY A 33 -9.72 0.90 4.47
N PRO A 34 -9.70 -0.39 4.85
CA PRO A 34 -10.46 -0.89 6.00
C PRO A 34 -9.93 -0.31 7.31
N THR A 35 -8.61 -0.31 7.51
CA THR A 35 -8.03 0.15 8.78
C THR A 35 -8.17 1.66 8.94
N LEU A 36 -7.93 2.47 7.90
CA LEU A 36 -8.15 3.91 7.98
C LEU A 36 -9.62 4.26 8.15
N GLY A 37 -10.53 3.55 7.46
CA GLY A 37 -11.97 3.75 7.58
C GLY A 37 -12.48 3.44 8.99
N ILE A 38 -12.09 2.29 9.55
CA ILE A 38 -12.45 1.91 10.93
C ILE A 38 -11.81 2.89 11.93
N PHE A 39 -10.56 3.28 11.70
CA PHE A 39 -9.89 4.24 12.56
C PHE A 39 -10.63 5.58 12.57
N ALA A 40 -10.95 6.14 11.40
CA ALA A 40 -11.66 7.39 11.29
C ALA A 40 -13.08 7.33 11.90
N ALA A 41 -13.80 6.22 11.69
CA ALA A 41 -15.19 6.08 12.13
C ALA A 41 -15.36 5.73 13.62
N VAL A 42 -14.44 4.95 14.20
CA VAL A 42 -14.62 4.37 15.54
C VAL A 42 -13.51 4.79 16.51
N VAL A 43 -12.25 4.74 16.08
CA VAL A 43 -11.11 4.97 16.97
C VAL A 43 -10.85 6.46 17.18
N SER A 44 -10.94 7.28 16.14
CA SER A 44 -10.73 8.72 16.22
C SER A 44 -11.73 9.40 17.16
N PRO A 45 -13.05 9.12 17.10
CA PRO A 45 -14.01 9.69 18.06
C PRO A 45 -13.80 9.20 19.49
N ALA A 46 -13.36 7.95 19.67
CA ALA A 46 -13.05 7.41 21.00
C ALA A 46 -11.80 8.06 21.60
N LEU A 47 -10.74 8.24 20.79
CA LEU A 47 -9.52 8.93 21.20
C LEU A 47 -9.78 10.39 21.53
N ASP A 48 -10.59 11.08 20.73
CA ASP A 48 -10.91 12.49 20.95
C ASP A 48 -11.64 12.69 22.29
N ARG A 49 -12.57 11.79 22.63
CA ARG A 49 -13.28 11.81 23.93
C ARG A 49 -12.38 11.56 25.13
N THR A 50 -11.30 10.79 24.98
CA THR A 50 -10.46 10.35 26.12
C THR A 50 -9.18 11.16 26.27
N PHE A 51 -8.57 11.58 25.17
CA PHE A 51 -7.24 12.21 25.14
C PHE A 51 -7.23 13.59 24.44
N GLY A 52 -8.35 14.01 23.84
CA GLY A 52 -8.49 15.26 23.10
C GLY A 52 -8.01 15.20 21.64
N GLY A 53 -8.46 16.17 20.84
CA GLY A 53 -8.35 16.14 19.38
C GLY A 53 -6.94 16.11 18.82
N ASN A 54 -5.96 16.68 19.55
CA ASN A 54 -4.56 16.65 19.14
C ASN A 54 -4.00 15.22 19.08
N VAL A 55 -4.37 14.34 20.01
CA VAL A 55 -3.86 12.96 20.02
C VAL A 55 -4.50 12.15 18.91
N ALA A 56 -5.82 12.30 18.69
CA ALA A 56 -6.52 11.65 17.58
C ALA A 56 -5.93 12.07 16.22
N GLY A 57 -5.63 13.36 16.05
CA GLY A 57 -5.01 13.90 14.84
C GLY A 57 -3.61 13.34 14.58
N ILE A 58 -2.73 13.28 15.59
CA ILE A 58 -1.38 12.73 15.45
C ILE A 58 -1.42 11.24 15.08
N VAL A 59 -2.26 10.46 15.75
CA VAL A 59 -2.39 9.02 15.47
C VAL A 59 -2.95 8.80 14.06
N GLY A 60 -3.97 9.56 13.67
CA GLY A 60 -4.53 9.52 12.31
C GLY A 60 -3.51 9.88 11.23
N PHE A 61 -2.70 10.91 11.47
CA PHE A 61 -1.62 11.30 10.57
C PHE A 61 -0.56 10.20 10.42
N CYS A 62 -0.10 9.61 11.53
CA CYS A 62 0.87 8.51 11.50
C CYS A 62 0.33 7.29 10.73
N LEU A 63 -0.94 6.95 10.93
CA LEU A 63 -1.61 5.86 10.21
C LEU A 63 -1.72 6.17 8.71
N ALA A 64 -2.11 7.39 8.35
CA ALA A 64 -2.18 7.83 6.96
C ALA A 64 -0.80 7.78 6.29
N ALA A 65 0.24 8.28 6.96
CA ALA A 65 1.62 8.23 6.47
C ALA A 65 2.09 6.78 6.24
N ALA A 66 1.84 5.88 7.19
CA ALA A 66 2.17 4.46 7.04
C ALA A 66 1.43 3.82 5.84
N ALA A 67 0.14 4.14 5.68
CA ALA A 67 -0.69 3.67 4.57
C ALA A 67 -0.27 4.26 3.20
N LEU A 68 0.51 5.34 3.18
CA LEU A 68 1.08 5.95 1.98
C LEU A 68 2.48 5.38 1.65
N ILE A 69 3.28 5.10 2.67
CA ILE A 69 4.64 4.55 2.50
C ILE A 69 4.61 3.07 2.05
N LEU A 70 3.73 2.26 2.65
CA LEU A 70 3.57 0.84 2.31
C LEU A 70 3.33 0.57 0.82
N PRO A 71 2.40 1.24 0.12
CA PRO A 71 2.14 0.97 -1.30
C PRO A 71 3.30 1.43 -2.18
N VAL A 72 3.99 2.52 -1.82
CA VAL A 72 5.20 2.94 -2.53
C VAL A 72 6.29 1.88 -2.40
N CYS A 73 6.54 1.37 -1.20
CA CYS A 73 7.50 0.29 -0.97
C CYS A 73 7.12 -1.00 -1.74
N ALA A 74 5.85 -1.37 -1.74
CA ALA A 74 5.34 -2.51 -2.49
C ALA A 74 5.53 -2.34 -4.01
N LEU A 75 5.31 -1.13 -4.52
CA LEU A 75 5.54 -0.77 -5.93
C LEU A 75 7.01 -0.86 -6.30
N VAL A 76 7.91 -0.29 -5.48
CA VAL A 76 9.35 -0.36 -5.73
C VAL A 76 9.83 -1.81 -5.72
N ALA A 77 9.44 -2.59 -4.70
CA ALA A 77 9.78 -4.01 -4.63
C ALA A 77 9.25 -4.79 -5.85
N GLY A 78 8.03 -4.49 -6.27
CA GLY A 78 7.41 -5.13 -7.43
C GLY A 78 8.06 -4.76 -8.76
N ILE A 79 8.41 -3.50 -8.98
CA ILE A 79 9.14 -3.03 -10.16
C ILE A 79 10.53 -3.68 -10.21
N LEU A 80 11.23 -3.76 -9.08
CA LEU A 80 12.54 -4.42 -9.00
C LEU A 80 12.45 -5.91 -9.32
N ALA A 81 11.41 -6.60 -8.83
CA ALA A 81 11.16 -8.01 -9.16
C ALA A 81 10.84 -8.21 -10.66
N LEU A 82 9.99 -7.34 -11.25
CA LEU A 82 9.70 -7.36 -12.69
C LEU A 82 10.95 -7.13 -13.53
N ARG A 83 11.82 -6.18 -13.13
CA ARG A 83 13.10 -5.91 -13.81
C ARG A 83 14.07 -7.08 -13.74
N LYS A 84 14.01 -7.88 -12.68
CA LYS A 84 14.77 -9.14 -12.58
C LYS A 84 14.15 -10.27 -13.41
N GLY A 85 13.01 -10.06 -14.06
CA GLY A 85 12.34 -11.08 -14.88
C GLY A 85 11.46 -12.03 -14.07
N GLU A 86 11.12 -11.70 -12.82
CA GLU A 86 10.13 -12.44 -12.05
C GLU A 86 8.73 -12.08 -12.54
N ARG A 87 7.92 -13.07 -12.92
CA ARG A 87 6.54 -12.86 -13.38
C ARG A 87 5.51 -13.74 -12.67
N SER A 88 5.87 -14.28 -11.50
CA SER A 88 5.01 -15.15 -10.69
C SER A 88 3.68 -14.49 -10.32
N TRP A 89 2.61 -15.26 -10.18
CA TRP A 89 1.30 -14.75 -9.74
C TRP A 89 1.38 -14.04 -8.37
N VAL A 90 2.27 -14.48 -7.49
CA VAL A 90 2.51 -13.90 -6.15
C VAL A 90 2.90 -12.43 -6.23
N LEU A 91 3.77 -12.09 -7.19
CA LEU A 91 4.17 -10.71 -7.46
C LEU A 91 2.94 -9.87 -7.85
N TRP A 92 2.09 -10.37 -8.74
CA TRP A 92 0.89 -9.67 -9.19
C TRP A 92 -0.12 -9.43 -8.08
N VAL A 93 -0.28 -10.40 -7.16
CA VAL A 93 -1.16 -10.26 -5.99
C VAL A 93 -0.72 -9.13 -5.07
N GLY A 94 0.59 -8.89 -4.93
CA GLY A 94 1.08 -7.72 -4.19
C GLY A 94 1.05 -6.42 -5.00
N PHE A 95 1.38 -6.52 -6.28
CA PHE A 95 1.61 -5.36 -7.15
C PHE A 95 0.33 -4.66 -7.58
N VAL A 96 -0.73 -5.41 -7.91
CA VAL A 96 -2.01 -4.83 -8.33
C VAL A 96 -2.65 -4.00 -7.22
N PRO A 97 -2.79 -4.49 -5.96
CA PRO A 97 -3.24 -3.67 -4.84
C PRO A 97 -2.37 -2.44 -4.60
N ALA A 98 -1.04 -2.57 -4.70
CA ALA A 98 -0.13 -1.45 -4.53
C ALA A 98 -0.37 -0.34 -5.57
N ILE A 99 -0.58 -0.71 -6.84
CA ILE A 99 -0.93 0.25 -7.91
C ILE A 99 -2.26 0.93 -7.60
N LEU A 100 -3.28 0.17 -7.23
CA LEU A 100 -4.61 0.71 -6.91
C LEU A 100 -4.54 1.66 -5.71
N ALA A 101 -3.80 1.29 -4.66
CA ALA A 101 -3.61 2.13 -3.48
C ALA A 101 -2.85 3.42 -3.81
N CYS A 102 -1.76 3.34 -4.60
CA CYS A 102 -1.04 4.54 -5.04
C CYS A 102 -1.92 5.43 -5.94
N ALA A 103 -2.71 4.87 -6.85
CA ALA A 103 -3.63 5.62 -7.68
C ALA A 103 -4.71 6.31 -6.82
N PHE A 104 -5.29 5.59 -5.85
CA PHE A 104 -6.25 6.15 -4.90
C PHE A 104 -5.67 7.37 -4.16
N TRP A 105 -4.48 7.23 -3.56
CA TRP A 105 -3.82 8.33 -2.87
C TRP A 105 -3.50 9.50 -3.80
N ALA A 106 -3.02 9.23 -5.02
CA ALA A 106 -2.74 10.26 -6.00
C ALA A 106 -4.02 11.04 -6.37
N PHE A 107 -5.13 10.34 -6.64
CA PHE A 107 -6.41 11.00 -6.92
C PHE A 107 -6.93 11.78 -5.72
N MET A 108 -6.77 11.27 -4.50
CA MET A 108 -7.23 11.97 -3.30
C MET A 108 -6.46 13.27 -3.09
N ILE A 109 -5.13 13.25 -3.22
CA ILE A 109 -4.27 14.45 -3.13
C ILE A 109 -4.62 15.44 -4.24
N VAL A 110 -4.75 14.98 -5.49
CA VAL A 110 -5.12 15.85 -6.62
C VAL A 110 -6.52 16.45 -6.41
N GLY A 111 -7.46 15.66 -5.89
CA GLY A 111 -8.81 16.12 -5.54
C GLY A 111 -8.78 17.23 -4.50
N GLU A 112 -7.96 17.08 -3.46
CA GLU A 112 -7.74 18.10 -2.43
C GLU A 112 -7.20 19.40 -3.02
N PHE A 113 -6.24 19.32 -3.94
CA PHE A 113 -5.68 20.51 -4.61
C PHE A 113 -6.67 21.20 -5.56
N LEU A 114 -7.54 20.43 -6.23
CA LEU A 114 -8.53 20.97 -7.17
C LEU A 114 -9.75 21.57 -6.45
N PHE A 115 -10.17 20.97 -5.34
CA PHE A 115 -11.32 21.38 -4.56
C PHE A 115 -10.95 21.39 -3.07
N PRO A 116 -10.19 22.39 -2.60
CA PRO A 116 -9.80 22.47 -1.19
C PRO A 116 -11.05 22.71 -0.33
N HIS A 117 -11.17 21.94 0.75
CA HIS A 117 -12.27 22.03 1.70
C HIS A 117 -11.80 22.49 3.09
#